data_AF-A0A4Q3KQV5-F1
#
_entry.id   AF-A0A4Q3KQV5-F1
#
_cell.length_a   1.000
_cell.length_b   1.000
_cell.length_c   1.000
_cell.angle_alpha   90.00
_cell.angle_beta   90.00
_cell.angle_gamma   90.00
#
_symmetry.space_group_name_H-M   'P 1'
#
loop_
_entity.id
_entity.type
_entity.pdbx_description
1 polymer ?
#
loop_
_entity_poly.entity_id
_entity_poly.type
_entity_poly.pdbx_seq_one_letter_code
_entity_poly.pdbx_strand_id
1 'polypeptide(L)'
;MSVFIEIQTNQYPLTASEIMGANRHMSFPVPFEAPDGYAPVAETAQPAHNANTHRVVEAAPAEQGGVWAQRWTVVALTAAEKAAALAAAKAQLLEAATAKRWAVETGGVTFPDGTRVGSTTEDQNRITTVIANAQLAGVTSVDFKAASGWLTLSLAELQGIAAAIALHVQDCFSAERDHHEAIASLTLAQARAYDINGGWPA
;
A
#
# COMPACT_ATOMS: atom_id res chain seq x y z
N MET A 1 22.35 -5.97 18.91
CA MET A 1 22.97 -5.38 20.11
C MET A 1 22.71 -6.36 21.23
N SER A 2 23.74 -6.89 21.89
CA SER A 2 23.53 -7.95 22.90
C SER A 2 22.76 -7.41 24.10
N VAL A 3 21.75 -8.17 24.53
CA VAL A 3 20.95 -7.90 25.73
C VAL A 3 21.22 -8.95 26.78
N PHE A 4 21.09 -8.55 28.04
CA PHE A 4 21.40 -9.35 29.22
C PHE A 4 20.23 -9.35 30.18
N ILE A 5 20.18 -10.38 31.04
CA ILE A 5 19.26 -10.48 32.18
C ILE A 5 20.07 -10.52 33.48
N GLU A 6 19.61 -9.81 34.50
CA GLU A 6 20.06 -10.05 35.87
C GLU A 6 19.28 -11.23 36.46
N ILE A 7 19.99 -12.31 36.79
CA ILE A 7 19.40 -13.62 37.13
C ILE A 7 18.56 -13.55 38.42
N GLN A 8 18.97 -12.75 39.40
CA GLN A 8 18.31 -12.70 40.71
C GLN A 8 17.01 -11.89 40.70
N THR A 9 17.01 -10.75 40.00
CA THR A 9 15.86 -9.82 39.98
C THR A 9 14.95 -10.04 38.78
N ASN A 10 15.39 -10.81 37.78
CA ASN A 10 14.80 -10.90 36.44
C ASN A 10 14.74 -9.54 35.73
N GLN A 11 15.63 -8.60 36.05
CA GLN A 11 15.70 -7.33 35.34
C GLN A 11 16.18 -7.57 33.91
N TYR A 12 15.31 -7.21 32.95
CA TYR A 12 15.49 -7.40 31.52
C TYR A 12 14.62 -6.38 30.74
N PRO A 13 15.05 -5.87 29.57
CA PRO A 13 16.37 -6.04 28.98
C PRO A 13 17.42 -5.11 29.60
N LEU A 14 18.66 -5.58 29.68
CA LEU A 14 19.83 -4.77 30.08
C LEU A 14 20.85 -4.73 28.95
N THR A 15 21.41 -3.55 28.72
CA THR A 15 22.58 -3.33 27.86
C THR A 15 23.87 -3.47 28.67
N ALA A 16 24.99 -3.71 27.99
CA ALA A 16 26.31 -3.70 28.64
C ALA A 16 26.58 -2.37 29.37
N SER A 17 26.15 -1.24 28.80
CA SER A 17 26.32 0.09 29.41
C SER A 17 25.57 0.22 30.74
N GLU A 18 24.33 -0.28 30.82
CA GLU A 18 23.53 -0.28 32.06
C GLU A 18 24.16 -1.17 33.13
N ILE A 19 24.69 -2.34 32.75
CA ILE A 19 25.40 -3.22 33.68
C ILE A 19 26.67 -2.56 34.22
N MET A 20 27.50 -1.98 33.34
CA MET A 20 28.70 -1.25 33.74
C MET A 20 28.34 -0.05 34.64
N GLY A 21 27.25 0.64 34.34
CA GLY A 21 26.73 1.76 35.12
C GLY A 21 26.20 1.38 36.50
N ALA A 22 25.59 0.20 36.64
CA ALA A 22 25.16 -0.33 37.95
C ALA A 22 26.36 -0.83 38.79
N ASN A 23 27.43 -1.28 38.12
CA ASN A 23 28.59 -1.91 38.74
C ASN A 23 29.87 -1.06 38.60
N ARG A 24 29.78 0.26 38.83
CA ARG A 24 30.93 1.20 38.67
C ARG A 24 32.13 0.91 39.58
N HIS A 25 31.93 0.10 40.60
CA HIS A 25 32.98 -0.35 41.51
C HIS A 25 33.83 -1.51 40.92
N MET A 26 33.41 -2.08 39.79
CA MET A 26 34.08 -3.16 39.08
C MET A 26 34.81 -2.64 37.83
N SER A 27 35.80 -3.39 37.36
CA SER A 27 36.39 -3.21 36.03
C SER A 27 35.89 -4.30 35.09
N PHE A 28 35.63 -3.94 33.84
CA PHE A 28 35.09 -4.86 32.82
C PHE A 28 36.13 -5.11 31.74
N PRO A 29 36.24 -6.36 31.24
CA PRO A 29 37.12 -6.67 30.11
C PRO A 29 36.62 -6.00 28.82
N VAL A 30 37.51 -5.91 27.84
CA VAL A 30 37.21 -5.50 26.47
C VAL A 30 37.64 -6.65 25.54
N PRO A 31 36.73 -7.35 24.86
CA PRO A 31 35.27 -7.12 24.80
C PRO A 31 34.56 -7.35 26.13
N PHE A 32 33.40 -6.70 26.31
CA PHE A 32 32.61 -6.79 27.53
C PHE A 32 32.19 -8.24 27.80
N GLU A 33 32.45 -8.70 29.02
CA GLU A 33 31.93 -9.94 29.58
C GLU A 33 31.05 -9.58 30.78
N ALA A 34 29.86 -10.20 30.82
CA ALA A 34 28.91 -9.95 31.91
C ALA A 34 29.47 -10.53 33.22
N PRO A 35 29.42 -9.78 34.34
CA PRO A 35 29.86 -10.28 35.63
C PRO A 35 28.89 -11.33 36.17
N ASP A 36 29.32 -12.07 37.20
CA ASP A 36 28.48 -13.05 37.89
C ASP A 36 27.12 -12.44 38.30
N GLY A 37 26.04 -13.19 38.10
CA GLY A 37 24.67 -12.74 38.33
C GLY A 37 23.99 -12.13 37.10
N TYR A 38 24.73 -11.89 36.01
CA TYR A 38 24.18 -11.49 34.72
C TYR A 38 24.44 -12.57 33.66
N ALA A 39 23.47 -12.79 32.77
CA ALA A 39 23.62 -13.72 31.67
C ALA A 39 23.24 -13.05 30.34
N PRO A 40 23.96 -13.33 29.23
CA PRO A 40 23.53 -12.92 27.91
C PRO A 40 22.25 -13.67 27.51
N VAL A 41 21.32 -12.97 26.86
CA VAL A 41 20.08 -13.57 26.34
C VAL A 41 20.22 -13.77 24.83
N ALA A 42 20.16 -15.03 24.39
CA ALA A 42 20.17 -15.40 23.00
C ALA A 42 18.85 -15.02 22.30
N GLU A 43 18.95 -14.42 21.12
CA GLU A 43 17.78 -14.09 20.30
C GLU A 43 17.12 -15.37 19.78
N THR A 44 15.78 -15.38 19.74
CA THR A 44 15.00 -16.50 19.20
C THR A 44 14.02 -16.02 18.16
N ALA A 45 13.69 -16.91 17.20
CA ALA A 45 12.71 -16.59 16.18
C ALA A 45 11.32 -16.37 16.80
N GLN A 46 10.63 -15.32 16.34
CA GLN A 46 9.24 -15.09 16.72
C GLN A 46 8.33 -16.20 16.15
N PRO A 47 7.33 -16.67 16.90
CA PRO A 47 6.39 -17.66 16.43
C PRO A 47 5.54 -17.13 15.28
N ALA A 48 5.20 -18.02 14.34
CA ALA A 48 4.22 -17.73 13.30
C ALA A 48 2.85 -17.41 13.94
N HIS A 49 2.18 -16.39 13.42
CA HIS A 49 0.88 -15.96 13.92
C HIS A 49 0.06 -15.28 12.81
N ASN A 50 -1.26 -15.21 13.02
CA ASN A 50 -2.13 -14.46 12.12
C ASN A 50 -2.18 -12.99 12.54
N ALA A 51 -1.49 -12.14 11.77
CA ALA A 51 -1.40 -10.70 11.99
C ALA A 51 -2.74 -9.92 11.87
N ASN A 52 -3.85 -10.57 11.51
CA ASN A 52 -5.19 -9.97 11.58
C ASN A 52 -5.80 -10.07 12.98
N THR A 53 -5.29 -10.98 13.81
CA THR A 53 -5.95 -11.39 15.05
C THR A 53 -5.02 -11.36 16.24
N HIS A 54 -3.71 -11.48 16.01
CA HIS A 54 -2.70 -11.55 17.06
C HIS A 54 -1.49 -10.68 16.72
N ARG A 55 -0.71 -10.36 17.76
CA ARG A 55 0.65 -9.83 17.67
C ARG A 55 1.58 -10.62 18.58
N VAL A 56 2.87 -10.52 18.32
CA VAL A 56 3.90 -11.12 19.17
C VAL A 56 4.40 -10.08 20.16
N VAL A 57 4.49 -10.48 21.43
CA VAL A 57 5.10 -9.69 22.50
C VAL A 57 6.24 -10.47 23.13
N GLU A 58 7.31 -9.76 23.46
CA GLU A 58 8.41 -10.35 24.22
C GLU A 58 7.95 -10.61 25.65
N ALA A 59 8.18 -11.83 26.12
CA ALA A 59 7.96 -12.23 27.50
C ALA A 59 9.31 -12.29 28.23
N ALA A 60 9.27 -12.48 29.55
CA ALA A 60 10.48 -12.76 30.31
C ALA A 60 11.25 -13.92 29.65
N PRO A 61 12.56 -13.75 29.40
CA PRO A 61 13.38 -14.80 28.80
C PRO A 61 13.39 -16.03 29.71
N ALA A 62 13.76 -17.18 29.15
CA ALA A 62 13.80 -18.43 29.91
C ALA A 62 15.15 -19.12 29.70
N GLU A 63 15.67 -19.72 30.76
CA GLU A 63 16.87 -20.55 30.69
C GLU A 63 16.54 -21.92 30.07
N GLN A 64 17.28 -22.30 29.03
CA GLN A 64 17.19 -23.59 28.37
C GLN A 64 18.61 -24.14 28.16
N GLY A 65 18.96 -25.21 28.88
CA GLY A 65 20.27 -25.86 28.73
C GLY A 65 21.47 -24.99 29.14
N GLY A 66 21.31 -24.14 30.16
CA GLY A 66 22.37 -23.24 30.64
C GLY A 66 22.53 -21.94 29.82
N VAL A 67 21.64 -21.70 28.85
CA VAL A 67 21.60 -20.49 28.04
C VAL A 67 20.25 -19.80 28.23
N TRP A 68 20.28 -18.50 28.54
CA TRP A 68 19.07 -17.70 28.54
C TRP A 68 18.66 -17.37 27.11
N ALA A 69 17.39 -17.59 26.79
CA ALA A 69 16.85 -17.34 25.46
C ALA A 69 15.63 -16.43 25.53
N GLN A 70 15.50 -15.54 24.54
CA GLN A 70 14.30 -14.72 24.37
C GLN A 70 13.08 -15.62 24.27
N ARG A 71 11.98 -15.14 24.85
CA ARG A 71 10.70 -15.82 24.80
C ARG A 71 9.66 -14.90 24.21
N TRP A 72 8.84 -15.46 23.34
CA TRP A 72 7.79 -14.74 22.64
C TRP A 72 6.42 -15.30 23.01
N THR A 73 5.44 -14.42 23.18
CA THR A 73 4.04 -14.79 23.41
C THR A 73 3.17 -14.18 22.31
N VAL A 74 2.28 -15.01 21.75
CA VAL A 74 1.27 -14.55 20.79
C VAL A 74 0.06 -14.08 21.59
N VAL A 75 -0.27 -12.79 21.51
CA VAL A 75 -1.40 -12.18 22.20
C VAL A 75 -2.43 -11.70 21.20
N ALA A 76 -3.71 -11.81 21.55
CA ALA A 76 -4.80 -11.33 20.70
C ALA A 76 -4.74 -9.80 20.58
N LEU A 77 -5.00 -9.30 19.37
CA LEU A 77 -5.22 -7.86 19.17
C LEU A 77 -6.48 -7.42 19.90
N THR A 78 -6.38 -6.29 20.56
CA THR A 78 -7.50 -5.56 21.15
C THR A 78 -8.46 -5.08 20.06
N ALA A 79 -9.68 -4.72 20.47
CA ALA A 79 -10.66 -4.14 19.56
C ALA A 79 -10.14 -2.83 18.92
N ALA A 80 -9.44 -1.99 19.69
CA ALA A 80 -8.87 -0.74 19.22
C ALA A 80 -7.76 -0.99 18.17
N GLU A 81 -6.85 -1.94 18.40
CA GLU A 81 -5.82 -2.31 17.43
C GLU A 81 -6.42 -2.85 16.13
N LYS A 82 -7.44 -3.71 16.22
CA LYS A 82 -8.15 -4.23 15.04
C LYS A 82 -8.84 -3.12 14.25
N ALA A 83 -9.49 -2.19 14.95
CA ALA A 83 -10.16 -1.06 14.32
C ALA A 83 -9.17 -0.11 13.62
N ALA A 84 -8.04 0.20 14.27
CA ALA A 84 -6.99 1.03 13.70
C ALA A 84 -6.37 0.37 12.46
N ALA A 85 -6.07 -0.94 12.52
CA ALA A 85 -5.55 -1.69 11.39
C ALA A 85 -6.55 -1.72 10.21
N LEU A 86 -7.85 -1.88 10.49
CA LEU A 86 -8.89 -1.84 9.46
C LEU A 86 -8.99 -0.46 8.82
N ALA A 87 -9.00 0.60 9.62
CA ALA A 87 -9.08 1.97 9.12
C ALA A 87 -7.87 2.30 8.21
N ALA A 88 -6.66 1.93 8.64
CA ALA A 88 -5.45 2.11 7.84
C ALA A 88 -5.51 1.33 6.52
N ALA A 89 -5.93 0.07 6.55
CA ALA A 89 -6.06 -0.75 5.34
C ALA A 89 -7.10 -0.17 4.36
N LYS A 90 -8.26 0.29 4.86
CA LYS A 90 -9.28 0.94 4.01
C LYS A 90 -8.77 2.25 3.41
N ALA A 91 -8.09 3.09 4.19
CA ALA A 91 -7.53 4.34 3.69
C ALA A 91 -6.54 4.11 2.54
N GLN A 92 -5.64 3.13 2.67
CA GLN A 92 -4.70 2.74 1.62
C GLN A 92 -5.41 2.23 0.36
N LEU A 93 -6.47 1.42 0.52
CA LEU A 93 -7.25 0.93 -0.62
C LEU A 93 -8.00 2.04 -1.35
N LEU A 94 -8.57 3.00 -0.63
CA LEU A 94 -9.25 4.16 -1.24
C LEU A 94 -8.26 5.02 -2.03
N GLU A 95 -7.10 5.32 -1.45
CA GLU A 95 -6.03 6.04 -2.16
C GLU A 95 -5.57 5.28 -3.41
N ALA A 96 -5.38 3.96 -3.30
CA ALA A 96 -5.00 3.11 -4.43
C ALA A 96 -6.10 3.06 -5.52
N ALA A 97 -7.38 3.04 -5.14
CA ALA A 97 -8.51 3.09 -6.07
C ALA A 97 -8.51 4.40 -6.87
N THR A 98 -8.38 5.54 -6.18
CA THR A 98 -8.27 6.85 -6.83
C THR A 98 -7.06 6.95 -7.75
N ALA A 99 -5.89 6.45 -7.32
CA ALA A 99 -4.70 6.43 -8.14
C ALA A 99 -4.85 5.54 -9.39
N LYS A 100 -5.49 4.37 -9.22
CA LYS A 100 -5.78 3.44 -10.32
C LYS A 100 -6.76 4.04 -11.32
N ARG A 101 -7.83 4.68 -10.85
CA ARG A 101 -8.78 5.42 -11.69
C ARG A 101 -8.04 6.44 -12.54
N TRP A 102 -7.20 7.27 -11.92
CA TRP A 102 -6.43 8.27 -12.66
C TRP A 102 -5.53 7.65 -13.74
N ALA A 103 -4.84 6.55 -13.41
CA ALA A 103 -3.97 5.86 -14.36
C ALA A 103 -4.74 5.29 -15.58
N VAL A 104 -5.93 4.73 -15.36
CA VAL A 104 -6.79 4.19 -16.43
C VAL A 104 -7.46 5.33 -17.21
N GLU A 105 -7.97 6.34 -16.52
CA GLU A 105 -8.62 7.53 -17.09
C GLU A 105 -7.68 8.26 -18.05
N THR A 106 -6.39 8.39 -17.71
CA THR A 106 -5.38 9.06 -18.54
C THR A 106 -4.62 8.12 -19.48
N GLY A 107 -4.92 6.81 -19.42
CA GLY A 107 -4.26 5.75 -20.18
C GLY A 107 -4.60 5.70 -21.67
N GLY A 108 -5.49 6.56 -22.15
CA GLY A 108 -5.97 6.59 -23.53
C GLY A 108 -7.02 5.51 -23.83
N VAL A 109 -7.68 5.66 -24.97
CA VAL A 109 -8.67 4.69 -25.49
C VAL A 109 -8.12 4.08 -26.78
N THR A 110 -8.20 2.75 -26.88
CA THR A 110 -7.81 2.00 -28.08
C THR A 110 -9.04 1.51 -28.80
N PHE A 111 -9.16 1.86 -30.08
CA PHE A 111 -10.29 1.49 -30.94
C PHE A 111 -10.00 0.16 -31.69
N PRO A 112 -11.02 -0.56 -32.20
CA PRO A 112 -10.86 -1.86 -32.85
C PRO A 112 -9.94 -1.86 -34.09
N ASP A 113 -9.77 -0.71 -34.73
CA ASP A 113 -8.87 -0.50 -35.87
C ASP A 113 -7.40 -0.30 -35.46
N GLY A 114 -7.10 -0.30 -34.16
CA GLY A 114 -5.78 -0.05 -33.59
C GLY A 114 -5.47 1.43 -33.36
N THR A 115 -6.39 2.34 -33.69
CA THR A 115 -6.24 3.76 -33.39
C THR A 115 -6.19 3.96 -31.87
N ARG A 116 -5.19 4.71 -31.39
CA ARG A 116 -5.08 5.07 -29.97
C ARG A 116 -5.20 6.57 -29.80
N VAL A 117 -6.15 6.98 -28.98
CA VAL A 117 -6.40 8.40 -28.66
C VAL A 117 -6.09 8.64 -27.19
N GLY A 118 -5.40 9.74 -26.89
CA GLY A 118 -5.20 10.15 -25.50
C GLY A 118 -6.52 10.56 -24.86
N SER A 119 -6.66 10.33 -23.56
CA SER A 119 -7.86 10.63 -22.78
C SER A 119 -7.57 11.60 -21.63
N THR A 120 -6.41 12.26 -21.64
CA THR A 120 -6.10 13.30 -20.66
C THR A 120 -7.11 14.45 -20.77
N THR A 121 -7.22 15.28 -19.72
CA THR A 121 -8.07 16.48 -19.77
C THR A 121 -7.71 17.39 -20.96
N GLU A 122 -6.42 17.46 -21.32
CA GLU A 122 -5.98 18.21 -22.51
C GLU A 122 -6.52 17.59 -23.81
N ASP A 123 -6.46 16.26 -23.96
CA ASP A 123 -7.01 15.56 -25.12
C ASP A 123 -8.53 15.76 -25.26
N GLN A 124 -9.26 15.62 -24.15
CA GLN A 124 -10.71 15.81 -24.08
C GLN A 124 -11.10 17.25 -24.49
N ASN A 125 -10.40 18.25 -23.94
CA ASN A 125 -10.61 19.66 -24.27
C ASN A 125 -10.31 19.93 -25.75
N ARG A 126 -9.19 19.40 -26.26
CA ARG A 126 -8.76 19.57 -27.66
C ARG A 126 -9.80 19.02 -28.63
N ILE A 127 -10.29 17.79 -28.41
CA ILE A 127 -11.30 17.16 -29.27
C ILE A 127 -12.58 17.99 -29.26
N THR A 128 -13.05 18.42 -28.09
CA THR A 128 -14.26 19.24 -27.96
C THR A 128 -14.13 20.57 -28.70
N THR A 129 -12.98 21.26 -28.57
CA THR A 129 -12.70 22.51 -29.29
C THR A 129 -12.63 22.31 -30.81
N VAL A 130 -12.00 21.23 -31.29
CA VAL A 130 -11.92 20.94 -32.74
C VAL A 130 -13.32 20.71 -33.31
N ILE A 131 -14.18 19.94 -32.63
CA ILE A 131 -15.56 19.70 -33.07
C ILE A 131 -16.33 21.01 -33.17
N ALA A 132 -16.29 21.85 -32.13
CA ALA A 132 -17.01 23.13 -32.12
C ALA A 132 -16.55 24.07 -33.25
N ASN A 133 -15.23 24.18 -33.46
CA ASN A 133 -14.67 25.03 -34.51
C ASN A 133 -14.97 24.50 -35.92
N ALA A 134 -14.91 23.18 -36.12
CA ALA A 134 -15.23 22.56 -37.41
C ALA A 134 -16.71 22.78 -37.78
N GLN A 135 -17.62 22.66 -36.80
CA GLN A 135 -19.04 22.97 -36.97
C GLN A 135 -19.26 24.43 -37.36
N LEU A 136 -18.61 25.36 -36.65
CA LEU A 136 -18.73 26.79 -36.93
C LEU A 136 -18.20 27.16 -38.33
N ALA A 137 -17.10 26.53 -38.75
CA ALA A 137 -16.45 26.79 -40.03
C ALA A 137 -17.07 26.02 -41.22
N GLY A 138 -18.02 25.10 -40.98
CA GLY A 138 -18.60 24.24 -42.02
C GLY A 138 -17.61 23.21 -42.58
N VAL A 139 -16.58 22.84 -41.80
CA VAL A 139 -15.56 21.86 -42.18
C VAL A 139 -16.09 20.45 -41.95
N THR A 140 -16.05 19.60 -42.97
CA THR A 140 -16.59 18.24 -42.94
C THR A 140 -15.58 17.19 -42.50
N SER A 141 -14.27 17.48 -42.60
CA SER A 141 -13.18 16.60 -42.21
C SER A 141 -12.00 17.39 -41.65
N VAL A 142 -11.25 16.81 -40.73
CA VAL A 142 -10.10 17.42 -40.07
C VAL A 142 -8.92 16.46 -40.02
N ASP A 143 -7.71 17.00 -40.17
CA ASP A 143 -6.49 16.26 -39.86
C ASP A 143 -6.24 16.30 -38.35
N PHE A 144 -6.37 15.15 -37.71
CA PHE A 144 -6.28 14.97 -36.27
C PHE A 144 -5.01 14.21 -35.89
N LYS A 145 -4.28 14.74 -34.90
CA LYS A 145 -3.09 14.09 -34.35
C LYS A 145 -3.47 13.23 -33.14
N ALA A 146 -3.74 11.94 -33.37
CA ALA A 146 -3.93 10.94 -32.34
C ALA A 146 -2.59 10.52 -31.70
N ALA A 147 -2.64 9.74 -30.63
CA ALA A 147 -1.43 9.17 -30.02
C ALA A 147 -0.76 8.14 -30.94
N SER A 148 -1.53 7.48 -31.81
CA SER A 148 -1.05 6.56 -32.84
C SER A 148 -0.53 7.24 -34.12
N GLY A 149 -0.73 8.55 -34.31
CA GLY A 149 -0.27 9.28 -35.49
C GLY A 149 -1.29 10.27 -36.06
N TRP A 150 -1.06 10.70 -37.30
CA TRP A 150 -1.98 11.57 -38.04
C TRP A 150 -3.09 10.76 -38.70
N LEU A 151 -4.32 11.25 -38.58
CA LEU A 151 -5.52 10.68 -39.17
C LEU A 151 -6.33 11.80 -39.82
N THR A 152 -6.96 11.53 -40.98
CA THR A 152 -7.99 12.42 -41.52
C THR A 152 -9.34 11.83 -41.11
N LEU A 153 -10.09 12.57 -40.31
CA LEU A 153 -11.36 12.12 -39.75
C LEU A 153 -12.48 13.03 -40.22
N SER A 154 -13.62 12.44 -40.59
CA SER A 154 -14.86 13.19 -40.70
C SER A 154 -15.28 13.76 -39.35
N LEU A 155 -16.09 14.82 -39.37
CA LEU A 155 -16.63 15.39 -38.14
C LEU A 155 -17.46 14.37 -37.34
N ALA A 156 -18.16 13.45 -38.02
CA ALA A 156 -18.93 12.39 -37.38
C ALA A 156 -18.04 11.35 -36.67
N GLU A 157 -16.92 10.95 -37.29
CA GLU A 157 -15.95 10.05 -36.66
C GLU A 157 -15.30 10.70 -35.44
N LEU A 158 -14.94 11.98 -35.53
CA LEU A 158 -14.38 12.71 -34.39
C LEU A 158 -15.38 12.84 -33.24
N GLN A 159 -16.67 13.05 -33.53
CA GLN A 159 -17.74 13.02 -32.52
C GLN A 159 -17.89 11.65 -31.88
N GLY A 160 -17.76 10.57 -32.65
CA GLY A 160 -17.74 9.19 -32.13
C GLY A 160 -16.58 8.95 -31.17
N ILE A 161 -15.38 9.43 -31.51
CA ILE A 161 -14.21 9.37 -30.62
C ILE A 161 -14.46 10.16 -29.33
N ALA A 162 -15.01 11.37 -29.43
CA ALA A 162 -15.33 12.20 -28.27
C ALA A 162 -16.33 11.49 -27.32
N ALA A 163 -17.37 10.88 -27.87
CA ALA A 163 -18.35 10.12 -27.11
C ALA A 163 -17.72 8.88 -26.43
N ALA A 164 -16.86 8.15 -27.14
CA ALA A 164 -16.15 7.00 -26.58
C ALA A 164 -15.24 7.39 -25.40
N ILE A 165 -14.52 8.50 -25.51
CA ILE A 165 -13.69 9.00 -24.41
C ILE A 165 -14.57 9.44 -23.22
N ALA A 166 -15.67 10.14 -23.46
CA ALA A 166 -16.59 10.54 -22.40
C ALA A 166 -17.17 9.33 -21.66
N LEU A 167 -17.55 8.27 -22.39
CA LEU A 167 -18.01 7.02 -21.79
C LEU A 167 -16.91 6.31 -21.00
N HIS A 168 -15.69 6.23 -21.55
CA HIS A 168 -14.52 5.66 -20.85
C HIS A 168 -14.26 6.35 -19.51
N VAL A 169 -14.26 7.69 -19.50
CA VAL A 169 -14.07 8.48 -18.27
C VAL A 169 -15.21 8.19 -17.29
N GLN A 170 -16.47 8.18 -17.74
CA GLN A 170 -17.61 7.84 -16.90
C GLN A 170 -17.49 6.43 -16.30
N ASP A 171 -17.05 5.45 -17.08
CA ASP A 171 -16.84 4.07 -16.63
C ASP A 171 -15.71 3.99 -15.60
N CYS A 172 -14.64 4.76 -15.76
CA CYS A 172 -13.57 4.89 -14.77
C CYS A 172 -14.08 5.42 -13.42
N PHE A 173 -14.92 6.46 -13.43
CA PHE A 173 -15.52 7.00 -12.20
C PHE A 173 -16.55 6.05 -11.58
N SER A 174 -17.33 5.34 -12.39
CA SER A 174 -18.24 4.31 -11.91
C SER A 174 -17.47 3.17 -11.22
N ALA A 175 -16.37 2.71 -11.82
CA ALA A 175 -15.52 1.69 -11.21
C ALA A 175 -14.90 2.14 -9.88
N GLU A 176 -14.39 3.38 -9.79
CA GLU A 176 -13.87 3.93 -8.53
C GLU A 176 -14.95 3.96 -7.43
N ARG A 177 -16.17 4.40 -7.79
CA ARG A 177 -17.30 4.40 -6.85
C ARG A 177 -17.61 2.99 -6.36
N ASP A 178 -17.71 2.03 -7.26
CA ASP A 178 -18.02 0.64 -6.91
C ASP A 178 -16.92 0.04 -6.00
N HIS A 179 -15.64 0.37 -6.25
CA HIS A 179 -14.55 0.03 -5.34
C HIS A 179 -14.70 0.69 -3.96
N HIS A 180 -15.02 1.99 -3.90
CA HIS A 180 -15.22 2.71 -2.64
C HIS A 180 -16.35 2.10 -1.80
N GLU A 181 -17.48 1.78 -2.44
CA GLU A 181 -18.62 1.13 -1.80
C GLU A 181 -18.26 -0.27 -1.29
N ALA A 182 -17.54 -1.07 -2.08
CA ALA A 182 -17.05 -2.37 -1.66
C ALA A 182 -16.10 -2.24 -0.44
N ILE A 183 -15.12 -1.35 -0.51
CA ILE A 183 -14.11 -1.10 0.56
C ILE A 183 -14.79 -0.71 1.88
N ALA A 184 -15.85 0.11 1.82
CA ALA A 184 -16.58 0.54 3.00
C ALA A 184 -17.13 -0.64 3.82
N SER A 185 -17.52 -1.75 3.16
CA SER A 185 -18.11 -2.94 3.80
C SER A 185 -17.08 -3.97 4.32
N LEU A 186 -15.79 -3.82 4.03
CA LEU A 186 -14.81 -4.87 4.30
C LEU A 186 -14.46 -5.03 5.79
N THR A 187 -14.18 -6.27 6.18
CA THR A 187 -13.42 -6.63 7.38
C THR A 187 -11.90 -6.51 7.12
N LEU A 188 -11.07 -6.60 8.16
CA LEU A 188 -9.61 -6.49 8.02
C LEU A 188 -9.02 -7.59 7.12
N ALA A 189 -9.49 -8.84 7.30
CA ALA A 189 -9.04 -9.95 6.47
C ALA A 189 -9.41 -9.75 4.99
N GLN A 190 -10.62 -9.25 4.72
CA GLN A 190 -11.06 -8.96 3.36
C GLN A 190 -10.31 -7.76 2.75
N ALA A 191 -10.07 -6.70 3.51
CA ALA A 191 -9.30 -5.54 3.04
C ALA A 191 -7.88 -5.95 2.62
N ARG A 192 -7.21 -6.82 3.39
CA ARG A 192 -5.87 -7.30 3.03
C ARG A 192 -5.83 -8.23 1.81
N ALA A 193 -6.96 -8.83 1.47
CA ALA A 193 -7.09 -9.73 0.32
C ALA A 193 -7.82 -9.07 -0.87
N TYR A 194 -8.15 -7.79 -0.77
CA TYR A 194 -8.95 -7.10 -1.77
C TYR A 194 -8.15 -6.90 -3.07
N ASP A 195 -8.72 -7.30 -4.20
CA ASP A 195 -8.13 -7.04 -5.51
C ASP A 195 -8.59 -5.68 -6.04
N ILE A 196 -7.68 -4.72 -6.06
CA ILE A 196 -7.92 -3.39 -6.59
C ILE A 196 -7.75 -3.30 -8.11
N ASN A 197 -7.22 -4.35 -8.77
CA ASN A 197 -6.89 -4.28 -10.20
C ASN A 197 -8.01 -4.77 -11.12
N GLY A 198 -9.01 -5.49 -10.59
CA GLY A 198 -10.19 -5.90 -11.34
C GLY A 198 -11.24 -4.80 -11.46
N GLY A 199 -12.15 -4.91 -12.44
CA GLY A 199 -13.33 -4.03 -12.55
C GLY A 199 -13.12 -2.69 -13.26
N TRP A 200 -11.92 -2.40 -13.75
CA TRP A 200 -11.63 -1.18 -14.53
C TRP A 200 -11.94 -1.36 -16.02
N PRO A 201 -12.35 -0.29 -16.74
CA PRO A 201 -12.47 -0.33 -18.19
C PRO A 201 -11.09 -0.55 -18.86
N ALA A 202 -11.13 -1.10 -20.08
CA ALA A 202 -9.95 -1.45 -20.87
C ALA A 202 -9.36 -0.25 -21.63
#